data_AF-A0A2A6M8Y3-F1
#
_entry.id   AF-A0A2A6M8Y3-F1
#
_cell.length_a   1.000
_cell.length_b   1.000
_cell.length_c   1.000
_cell.angle_alpha   90.00
_cell.angle_beta   90.00
_cell.angle_gamma   90.00
#
_symmetry.space_group_name_H-M   'P 1'
#
loop_
_entity.id
_entity.type
_entity.pdbx_description
1 polymer ?
#
loop_
_entity_poly.entity_id
_entity_poly.type
_entity_poly.pdbx_seq_one_letter_code
_entity_poly.pdbx_strand_id
1 'polypeptide(L)' 'MTADDLKKRGRDSEFVSTQEHEIAYLMKATNKAREEVLTAIREVGPFRQMVMGYLSKDPLAQAANER' A
#
# COMPACT_ATOMS: atom_id res chain seq x y z
N MET A 1 10.39 28.93 -20.72
CA MET A 1 10.35 28.01 -19.57
C MET A 1 10.39 28.86 -18.32
N THR A 2 9.28 28.98 -17.62
CA THR A 2 9.08 29.95 -16.53
C THR A 2 9.39 29.29 -15.20
N ALA A 3 9.90 30.04 -14.22
CA ALA A 3 10.36 29.55 -12.90
C ALA A 3 9.30 28.85 -12.03
N ASP A 4 8.05 28.74 -12.51
CA ASP A 4 6.92 28.12 -11.80
C ASP A 4 6.92 26.57 -11.93
N ASP A 5 7.52 26.02 -12.99
CA ASP A 5 7.51 24.58 -13.26
C ASP A 5 8.50 23.78 -12.37
N LEU A 6 9.48 24.45 -11.76
CA LEU A 6 10.43 23.79 -10.84
C LEU A 6 9.81 23.46 -9.47
N LYS A 7 8.80 24.22 -9.04
CA LYS A 7 8.22 24.10 -7.68
C LYS A 7 7.16 23.00 -7.55
N LYS A 8 6.75 22.41 -8.68
CA LYS A 8 5.68 21.40 -8.74
C LYS A 8 6.19 19.95 -8.68
N ARG A 9 7.46 19.69 -9.03
CA ARG A 9 8.01 18.31 -9.02
C ARG A 9 8.41 17.79 -7.64
N GLY A 10 8.75 18.65 -6.70
CA GLY A 10 9.16 18.21 -5.35
C GLY A 10 8.01 17.65 -4.51
N ARG A 11 6.81 18.23 -4.65
CA ARG A 11 5.64 17.85 -3.84
C ARG A 11 5.08 16.47 -4.22
N ASP A 12 5.00 16.17 -5.51
CA ASP A 12 4.44 14.89 -6.00
C ASP A 12 5.33 13.69 -5.60
N SER A 13 6.66 13.85 -5.63
CA SER A 13 7.60 12.80 -5.23
C SER A 13 7.50 12.41 -3.74
N GLU A 14 7.23 13.36 -2.85
CA GLU A 14 7.01 13.08 -1.42
C GLU A 14 5.69 12.31 -1.18
N PHE A 15 4.64 12.64 -1.92
CA PHE A 15 3.35 11.93 -1.81
C PHE A 15 3.43 10.49 -2.32
N VAL A 16 4.10 10.26 -3.46
CA VAL A 16 4.34 8.91 -3.98
C VAL A 16 5.20 8.10 -3.01
N SER A 17 6.24 8.71 -2.41
CA SER A 17 7.09 8.02 -1.41
C SER A 17 6.32 7.63 -0.15
N THR A 18 5.40 8.49 0.31
CA THR A 18 4.56 8.18 1.47
C THR A 18 3.62 7.02 1.18
N GLN A 19 3.02 6.98 -0.01
CA GLN A 19 2.11 5.90 -0.40
C GLN A 19 2.84 4.56 -0.61
N GLU A 20 4.01 4.58 -1.24
CA GLU A 20 4.82 3.38 -1.42
C GLU A 20 5.36 2.87 -0.07
N HIS A 21 5.68 3.76 0.88
CA HIS A 21 6.04 3.38 2.24
C HIS A 21 4.88 2.69 2.97
N GLU A 22 3.65 3.20 2.84
CA GLU A 22 2.44 2.56 3.40
C GLU A 22 2.22 1.17 2.83
N ILE A 23 2.35 1.03 1.50
CA ILE A 23 2.18 -0.25 0.82
C ILE A 23 3.27 -1.25 1.28
N ALA A 24 4.52 -0.82 1.35
CA ALA A 24 5.62 -1.66 1.82
C ALA A 24 5.42 -2.11 3.28
N TYR A 25 4.92 -1.21 4.14
CA TYR A 25 4.56 -1.56 5.50
C TYR A 25 3.45 -2.62 5.55
N LEU A 26 2.38 -2.43 4.76
CA LEU A 26 1.26 -3.37 4.71
C LEU A 26 1.67 -4.74 4.17
N MET A 27 2.49 -4.79 3.11
CA MET A 27 3.06 -6.04 2.58
C MET A 27 3.84 -6.78 3.66
N LYS A 28 4.72 -6.07 4.39
CA LYS A 28 5.53 -6.66 5.46
C LYS A 28 4.68 -7.14 6.64
N ALA A 29 3.68 -6.35 7.04
CA ALA A 29 2.84 -6.66 8.21
C ALA A 29 1.85 -7.80 7.96
N THR A 30 1.41 -7.98 6.71
CA THR A 30 0.42 -9.00 6.33
C THR A 30 1.04 -10.21 5.63
N ASN A 31 2.34 -10.15 5.31
CA ASN A 31 3.06 -11.11 4.47
C ASN A 31 2.35 -11.35 3.12
N LYS A 32 1.75 -10.29 2.55
CA LYS A 32 1.00 -10.35 1.30
C LYS A 32 1.75 -9.67 0.15
N ALA A 33 1.44 -10.11 -1.07
CA ALA A 33 1.93 -9.48 -2.28
C ALA A 33 1.35 -8.06 -2.44
N ARG A 34 2.06 -7.21 -3.19
CA ARG A 34 1.66 -5.84 -3.50
C ARG A 34 0.25 -5.76 -4.09
N GLU A 35 -0.08 -6.69 -4.99
CA GLU A 35 -1.37 -6.75 -5.68
C GLU A 35 -2.53 -7.06 -4.72
N GLU A 36 -2.32 -7.92 -3.72
CA GLU A 36 -3.32 -8.20 -2.69
C GLU A 36 -3.53 -6.99 -1.79
N VAL A 37 -2.44 -6.32 -1.39
CA VAL A 37 -2.52 -5.07 -0.62
C VAL A 37 -3.25 -3.97 -1.38
N LEU A 38 -2.97 -3.81 -2.67
CA LEU A 38 -3.65 -2.82 -3.50
C LEU A 38 -5.13 -3.14 -3.71
N THR A 39 -5.46 -4.42 -3.88
CA THR A 39 -6.85 -4.88 -3.96
C THR A 39 -7.56 -4.57 -2.65
N ALA A 40 -6.98 -4.92 -1.50
CA ALA A 40 -7.57 -4.59 -0.19
C ALA A 40 -7.73 -3.08 0.01
N ILE A 41 -6.76 -2.26 -0.39
CA ILE A 41 -6.88 -0.80 -0.34
C ILE A 41 -8.05 -0.30 -1.20
N ARG A 42 -8.31 -0.91 -2.36
CA ARG A 42 -9.47 -0.56 -3.20
C ARG A 42 -10.80 -0.97 -2.55
N GLU A 43 -10.83 -2.12 -1.87
CA GLU A 43 -12.05 -2.65 -1.25
C GLU A 43 -12.42 -1.94 0.07
N VAL A 44 -11.44 -1.67 0.95
CA VAL A 44 -11.69 -1.13 2.30
C VAL A 44 -11.06 0.23 2.56
N GLY A 45 -10.42 0.82 1.56
CA GLY A 45 -9.71 2.09 1.67
C GLY A 45 -8.27 1.94 2.20
N PRO A 46 -7.47 3.03 2.20
CA PRO A 46 -6.05 3.01 2.56
C PRO A 46 -5.77 2.93 4.06
N PHE A 47 -6.80 2.82 4.91
CA PHE A 47 -6.62 2.75 6.35
C PHE A 47 -5.99 1.42 6.76
N ARG A 48 -4.77 1.49 7.33
CA ARG A 48 -3.96 0.30 7.64
C ARG A 48 -4.70 -0.78 8.42
N GLN A 49 -5.42 -0.40 9.47
CA GLN A 49 -6.16 -1.34 10.33
C GLN A 49 -7.28 -2.07 9.56
N MET A 50 -7.94 -1.37 8.64
CA MET A 50 -8.96 -1.95 7.77
C MET A 50 -8.33 -2.91 6.77
N VAL A 51 -7.24 -2.51 6.11
CA VAL A 51 -6.53 -3.34 5.14
C VAL A 51 -5.96 -4.60 5.79
N MET A 52 -5.32 -4.47 6.95
CA MET A 52 -4.84 -5.62 7.71
C MET A 52 -5.99 -6.53 8.14
N GLY A 53 -7.07 -5.97 8.69
CA GLY A 53 -8.24 -6.74 9.08
C GLY A 53 -8.92 -7.46 7.91
N TYR A 54 -8.90 -6.87 6.71
CA TYR A 54 -9.39 -7.48 5.48
C TYR A 54 -8.49 -8.64 5.06
N LEU A 55 -7.17 -8.42 4.98
CA LEU A 55 -6.18 -9.41 4.55
C LEU A 55 -5.96 -10.55 5.55
N SER A 56 -6.18 -10.32 6.85
CA SER A 56 -6.11 -11.35 7.89
C SER A 56 -7.30 -12.29 7.88
N LYS A 57 -8.44 -11.87 7.32
CA LYS A 57 -9.64 -12.72 7.17
C LYS A 57 -9.59 -13.57 5.90
N ASP A 58 -8.65 -13.30 5.01
CA ASP A 58 -8.58 -13.98 3.74
C ASP A 58 -8.07 -15.42 3.92
N PRO A 59 -8.85 -16.46 3.59
CA PRO A 59 -8.43 -17.86 3.73
C PRO A 59 -7.18 -18.21 2.90
N LEU A 60 -6.82 -17.38 1.91
CA LEU A 60 -5.58 -17.50 1.14
C LEU A 60 -4.31 -17.15 1.94
N ALA A 61 -4.42 -16.40 3.04
CA ALA A 61 -3.27 -16.10 3.93
C ALA A 61 -2.76 -17.34 4.68
N GLN A 62 -3.63 -18.33 4.92
CA GLN A 62 -3.26 -19.57 5.61
C GLN A 62 -2.54 -20.55 4.67
N ALA A 63 -2.93 -20.59 3.39
CA ALA A 63 -2.37 -21.55 2.42
C ALA A 63 -0.92 -21.24 1.97
N ALA A 64 -0.43 -20.01 2.15
CA ALA A 64 0.91 -19.61 1.71
C ALA A 64 2.00 -19.84 2.79
N ASN A 65 1.61 -20.17 4.04
CA ASN A 65 2.54 -20.36 5.15
C ASN A 65 2.78 -21.84 5.52
N GLU A 66 2.27 -22.78 4.70
CA GLU A 66 2.42 -24.24 4.86
C GLU A 66 3.13 -24.91 3.67
N ARG A 67 4.15 -24.25 3.09
CA ARG A 67 5.09 -24.89 2.14
C ARG A 67 6.54 -24.66 2.53
#